data_AF-A4GXB8-F1
#
_entry.id   AF-A4GXB8-F1
#
_cell.length_a   1.000
_cell.length_b   1.000
_cell.length_c   1.000
_cell.angle_alpha   90.00
_cell.angle_beta   90.00
_cell.angle_gamma   90.00
#
_symmetry.space_group_name_H-M   'P 1'
#
loop_
_entity.id
_entity.type
_entity.pdbx_description
1 polymer ?
#
loop_
_entity_poly.entity_id
_entity_poly.type
_entity_poly.pdbx_seq_one_letter_code
_entity_poly.pdbx_strand_id
1 'polypeptide(L)'
;IGDAVRIDRAFLGIALMAVSAPAVADETAQSQLEALTARYVEYEQSRSADDEEGSRARLPDVTPKALAERAEFAAQLLASLDAIDKDSLSRTKRVDAIVLRTTLTEEIGDASFREWEMPFDSDNNFWSYLAARRGFRTVKEYEQYIARMRDIPRYFGEQTDNARAGLARGFSVPCVT
;
A
#
# COMPACT_ATOMS: atom_id res chain seq x y z
N ILE A 1 -72.39 19.01 -50.26
CA ILE A 1 -72.55 18.59 -48.84
C ILE A 1 -71.33 17.74 -48.53
N GLY A 2 -70.30 18.12 -47.80
CA GLY A 2 -70.00 19.27 -46.97
C GLY A 2 -68.80 18.83 -46.12
N ASP A 3 -67.65 19.42 -46.38
CA ASP A 3 -66.45 19.62 -45.54
C ASP A 3 -65.68 18.48 -44.83
N ALA A 4 -64.36 18.54 -45.09
CA ALA A 4 -63.21 18.31 -44.19
C ALA A 4 -63.02 16.91 -43.60
N VAL A 5 -61.82 16.31 -43.58
CA VAL A 5 -60.69 16.72 -42.71
C VAL A 5 -59.34 16.32 -43.31
N ARG A 6 -58.35 17.16 -42.96
CA ARG A 6 -56.97 17.30 -43.39
C ARG A 6 -56.04 16.08 -43.22
N ILE A 7 -55.05 16.05 -44.12
CA ILE A 7 -53.78 15.32 -44.07
C ILE A 7 -52.93 15.84 -42.92
N ASP A 8 -52.31 14.95 -42.11
CA ASP A 8 -51.15 15.32 -41.31
C ASP A 8 -50.05 14.24 -41.31
N ARG A 9 -48.99 14.59 -42.04
CA ARG A 9 -47.54 14.44 -41.81
C ARG A 9 -47.01 13.22 -41.02
N ALA A 10 -46.16 12.48 -41.73
CA ALA A 10 -45.13 11.58 -41.22
C ALA A 10 -44.26 12.23 -40.12
N PHE A 11 -43.98 11.46 -39.07
CA PHE A 11 -42.79 11.65 -38.23
C PHE A 11 -42.12 10.30 -37.97
N LEU A 12 -40.96 10.16 -38.59
CA LEU A 12 -39.89 9.21 -38.28
C LEU A 12 -39.32 9.60 -36.91
N GLY A 13 -39.60 8.81 -35.87
CA GLY A 13 -39.04 8.99 -34.54
C GLY A 13 -37.76 8.17 -34.37
N ILE A 14 -36.61 8.83 -34.45
CA ILE A 14 -35.29 8.28 -34.13
C ILE A 14 -35.27 7.85 -32.65
N ALA A 15 -34.94 6.58 -32.41
CA ALA A 15 -34.66 6.08 -31.08
C ALA A 15 -33.37 6.71 -30.54
N LEU A 16 -33.50 7.60 -29.57
CA LEU A 16 -32.37 8.13 -28.82
C LEU A 16 -31.93 7.07 -27.80
N MET A 17 -30.91 6.27 -28.14
CA MET A 17 -30.17 5.52 -27.14
C MET A 17 -29.42 6.54 -26.26
N ALA A 18 -29.96 6.82 -25.08
CA ALA A 18 -29.21 7.49 -24.03
C ALA A 18 -28.10 6.54 -23.57
N VAL A 19 -26.85 6.85 -23.92
CA VAL A 19 -25.68 6.22 -23.31
C VAL A 19 -25.58 6.74 -21.88
N SER A 20 -25.96 5.90 -20.93
CA SER A 20 -25.74 6.13 -19.49
C SER A 20 -24.24 6.05 -19.17
N ALA A 21 -23.52 7.16 -19.39
CA ALA A 21 -22.08 7.27 -19.11
C ALA A 21 -21.66 7.39 -17.61
N PRO A 22 -22.48 7.88 -16.66
CA PRO A 22 -21.94 8.17 -15.31
C PRO A 22 -21.71 6.93 -14.45
N ALA A 23 -22.46 5.84 -14.65
CA ALA A 23 -22.31 4.63 -13.83
C ALA A 23 -21.01 3.85 -14.14
N VAL A 24 -20.56 3.87 -15.39
CA VAL A 24 -19.34 3.15 -15.81
C VAL A 24 -18.06 3.89 -15.37
N ALA A 25 -18.10 5.23 -15.32
CA ALA A 25 -16.99 6.04 -14.82
C ALA A 25 -16.78 5.87 -13.30
N ASP A 26 -17.88 5.81 -12.53
CA ASP A 26 -17.88 5.55 -11.09
C ASP A 26 -17.29 4.16 -10.76
N GLU A 27 -17.68 3.13 -11.52
CA GLU A 27 -17.15 1.76 -11.35
C GLU A 27 -15.66 1.65 -11.72
N THR A 28 -15.21 2.38 -12.75
CA THR A 28 -13.81 2.35 -13.20
C THR A 28 -12.86 2.98 -12.17
N ALA A 29 -13.18 4.19 -11.67
CA ALA A 29 -12.36 4.88 -10.69
C ALA A 29 -12.27 4.09 -9.37
N GLN A 30 -13.40 3.50 -8.95
CA GLN A 30 -13.43 2.64 -7.77
C GLN A 30 -12.58 1.37 -7.95
N SER A 31 -12.68 0.68 -9.08
CA SER A 31 -11.88 -0.52 -9.36
C SER A 31 -10.37 -0.21 -9.41
N GLN A 32 -9.99 0.94 -9.98
CA GLN A 32 -8.60 1.40 -9.98
C GLN A 32 -8.06 1.62 -8.57
N LEU A 33 -8.84 2.27 -7.69
CA LEU A 33 -8.47 2.47 -6.30
C LEU A 33 -8.31 1.14 -5.56
N GLU A 34 -9.24 0.20 -5.74
CA GLU A 34 -9.17 -1.12 -5.12
C GLU A 34 -7.95 -1.92 -5.57
N ALA A 35 -7.64 -1.89 -6.87
CA ALA A 35 -6.45 -2.53 -7.41
C ALA A 35 -5.16 -1.89 -6.86
N LEU A 36 -5.14 -0.57 -6.70
CA LEU A 36 -3.99 0.15 -6.14
C LEU A 36 -3.76 -0.22 -4.67
N THR A 37 -4.84 -0.23 -3.87
CA THR A 37 -4.79 -0.65 -2.47
C THR A 37 -4.35 -2.11 -2.33
N ALA A 38 -4.86 -3.01 -3.18
CA ALA A 38 -4.45 -4.41 -3.17
C ALA A 38 -2.95 -4.56 -3.48
N ARG A 39 -2.44 -3.82 -4.46
CA ARG A 39 -1.01 -3.81 -4.81
C ARG A 39 -0.14 -3.29 -3.66
N TYR A 40 -0.59 -2.25 -2.94
CA TYR A 40 0.09 -1.77 -1.74
C TYR A 40 0.13 -2.84 -0.64
N VAL A 41 -1.01 -3.45 -0.33
CA VAL A 41 -1.11 -4.49 0.71
C VAL A 41 -0.25 -5.71 0.38
N GLU A 42 -0.26 -6.17 -0.87
CA GLU A 42 0.58 -7.28 -1.31
C GLU A 42 2.06 -6.95 -1.15
N TYR A 43 2.47 -5.73 -1.51
CA TYR A 43 3.84 -5.27 -1.34
C TYR A 43 4.25 -5.28 0.14
N GLU A 44 3.43 -4.72 1.04
CA GLU A 44 3.70 -4.69 2.48
C GLU A 44 3.76 -6.09 3.09
N GLN A 45 2.82 -6.97 2.75
CA GLN A 45 2.84 -8.37 3.19
C GLN A 45 4.10 -9.11 2.70
N SER A 46 4.54 -8.78 1.48
CA SER A 46 5.77 -9.32 0.91
C SER A 46 7.04 -8.83 1.62
N ARG A 47 6.94 -7.88 2.57
CA ARG A 47 8.07 -7.28 3.28
C ARG A 47 7.87 -7.22 4.80
N SER A 48 6.82 -7.80 5.35
CA SER A 48 6.59 -7.78 6.79
C SER A 48 7.58 -8.68 7.55
N ALA A 49 8.15 -8.15 8.63
CA ALA A 49 8.87 -8.93 9.64
C ALA A 49 7.91 -9.66 10.60
N ASP A 50 6.64 -9.27 10.62
CA ASP A 50 5.56 -9.97 11.30
C ASP A 50 4.88 -10.90 10.29
N ASP A 51 5.29 -12.17 10.32
CA ASP A 51 4.78 -13.21 9.43
C ASP A 51 4.01 -14.21 10.27
N GLU A 52 2.72 -13.93 10.44
CA GLU A 52 1.83 -14.76 11.26
C GLU A 52 1.72 -16.20 10.76
N GLU A 53 1.89 -16.39 9.45
CA GLU A 53 1.85 -17.71 8.83
C GLU A 53 3.17 -18.48 9.03
N GLY A 54 4.26 -17.76 9.29
CA GLY A 54 5.62 -18.28 9.34
C GLY A 54 6.07 -18.87 8.00
N SER A 55 5.47 -18.41 6.91
CA SER A 55 5.67 -18.95 5.56
C SER A 55 6.91 -18.39 4.88
N ARG A 56 7.62 -17.44 5.50
CA ARG A 56 8.78 -16.76 4.93
C ARG A 56 10.09 -17.23 5.54
N ALA A 57 10.99 -17.65 4.65
CA ALA A 57 12.33 -18.13 5.01
C ALA A 57 13.35 -17.03 5.34
N ARG A 58 13.02 -15.75 5.11
CA ARG A 58 13.90 -14.60 5.35
C ARG A 58 13.16 -13.45 6.01
N LEU A 59 13.89 -12.72 6.84
CA LEU A 59 13.46 -11.43 7.36
C LEU A 59 13.55 -10.36 6.25
N PRO A 60 12.87 -9.22 6.41
CA PRO A 60 12.97 -8.13 5.43
C PRO A 60 14.41 -7.65 5.24
N ASP A 61 14.68 -7.12 4.06
CA ASP A 61 15.89 -6.36 3.78
C ASP A 61 15.65 -4.92 4.25
N VAL A 62 16.42 -4.48 5.24
CA VAL A 62 16.33 -3.13 5.83
C VAL A 62 17.57 -2.30 5.53
N THR A 63 18.29 -2.64 4.46
CA THR A 63 19.37 -1.79 3.95
C THR A 63 18.82 -0.45 3.44
N PRO A 64 19.63 0.63 3.46
CA PRO A 64 19.21 1.93 2.91
C PRO A 64 18.73 1.85 1.45
N LYS A 65 19.32 0.95 0.66
CA LYS A 65 18.89 0.71 -0.72
C LYS A 65 17.46 0.15 -0.77
N ALA A 66 17.18 -0.92 -0.03
CA ALA A 66 15.86 -1.55 -0.04
C ALA A 66 14.76 -0.62 0.49
N LEU A 67 15.10 0.26 1.43
CA LEU A 67 14.19 1.26 1.99
C LEU A 67 13.97 2.44 1.04
N ALA A 68 14.99 2.85 0.27
CA ALA A 68 14.81 3.82 -0.81
C ALA A 68 13.93 3.26 -1.94
N GLU A 69 14.13 1.99 -2.33
CA GLU A 69 13.28 1.31 -3.33
C GLU A 69 11.82 1.22 -2.86
N ARG A 70 11.60 1.06 -1.56
CA ARG A 70 10.27 1.11 -0.95
C ARG A 70 9.62 2.49 -1.12
N ALA A 71 10.33 3.56 -0.81
CA ALA A 71 9.83 4.93 -1.02
C ALA A 71 9.54 5.23 -2.50
N GLU A 72 10.37 4.73 -3.43
CA GLU A 72 10.13 4.85 -4.86
C GLU A 72 8.86 4.12 -5.29
N PHE A 73 8.60 2.92 -4.75
CA PHE A 73 7.36 2.20 -4.97
C PHE A 73 6.15 3.00 -4.44
N ALA A 74 6.23 3.55 -3.23
CA ALA A 74 5.19 4.40 -2.67
C ALA A 74 4.93 5.64 -3.54
N ALA A 75 5.98 6.28 -4.06
CA ALA A 75 5.86 7.42 -4.97
C ALA A 75 5.14 7.05 -6.28
N GLN A 76 5.40 5.87 -6.84
CA GLN A 76 4.69 5.38 -8.03
C GLN A 76 3.21 5.11 -7.76
N LEU A 77 2.88 4.54 -6.59
CA LEU A 77 1.48 4.35 -6.19
C LEU A 77 0.78 5.70 -5.96
N LEU A 78 1.45 6.67 -5.34
CA LEU A 78 0.90 8.00 -5.10
C LEU A 78 0.59 8.73 -6.41
N ALA A 79 1.49 8.67 -7.38
CA ALA A 79 1.25 9.21 -8.72
C ALA A 79 0.05 8.51 -9.41
N SER A 80 -0.10 7.20 -9.22
CA SER A 80 -1.24 6.45 -9.76
C SER A 80 -2.55 6.84 -9.07
N LEU A 81 -2.52 7.08 -7.75
CA LEU A 81 -3.66 7.58 -6.98
C LEU A 81 -4.07 9.00 -7.39
N ASP A 82 -3.11 9.86 -7.71
CA ASP A 82 -3.34 11.22 -8.19
C ASP A 82 -4.05 11.29 -9.55
N ALA A 83 -3.89 10.24 -10.38
CA ALA A 83 -4.54 10.14 -11.67
C ALA A 83 -6.01 9.66 -11.60
N ILE A 84 -6.47 9.17 -10.45
CA ILE A 84 -7.86 8.72 -10.27
C ILE A 84 -8.77 9.94 -10.14
N ASP A 85 -9.86 9.97 -10.92
CA ASP A 85 -10.91 10.98 -10.77
C ASP A 85 -11.65 10.80 -9.44
N LYS A 86 -11.37 11.69 -8.49
CA LYS A 86 -11.92 11.66 -7.14
C LYS A 86 -13.40 12.01 -7.10
N ASP A 87 -13.90 12.73 -8.09
CA ASP A 87 -15.31 13.10 -8.14
C ASP A 87 -16.18 11.90 -8.53
N SER A 88 -15.62 10.96 -9.29
CA SER A 88 -16.17 9.64 -9.63
C SER A 88 -15.95 8.58 -8.53
N LEU A 89 -15.60 8.98 -7.30
CA LEU A 89 -15.56 8.06 -6.15
C LEU A 89 -16.76 8.28 -5.23
N SER A 90 -17.35 7.18 -4.77
CA SER A 90 -18.30 7.21 -3.66
C SER A 90 -17.68 7.83 -2.40
N ARG A 91 -18.52 8.34 -1.49
CA ARG A 91 -18.04 8.99 -0.25
C ARG A 91 -17.08 8.10 0.55
N THR A 92 -17.38 6.81 0.68
CA THR A 92 -16.52 5.85 1.38
C THR A 92 -15.18 5.70 0.66
N LYS A 93 -15.20 5.54 -0.67
CA LYS A 93 -13.96 5.41 -1.46
C LYS A 93 -13.10 6.66 -1.47
N ARG A 94 -13.70 7.85 -1.34
CA ARG A 94 -12.93 9.09 -1.11
C ARG A 94 -12.17 9.05 0.23
N VAL A 95 -12.74 8.46 1.27
CA VAL A 95 -12.04 8.25 2.56
C VAL A 95 -10.91 7.25 2.40
N ASP A 96 -11.16 6.10 1.76
CA ASP A 96 -10.12 5.10 1.48
C ASP A 96 -8.93 5.72 0.71
N ALA A 97 -9.21 6.55 -0.29
CA ALA A 97 -8.19 7.26 -1.06
C ALA A 97 -7.39 8.26 -0.22
N ILE A 98 -8.03 8.93 0.76
CA ILE A 98 -7.32 9.82 1.70
C ILE A 98 -6.39 9.00 2.60
N VAL A 99 -6.87 7.89 3.15
CA VAL A 99 -6.06 7.00 4.00
C VAL A 99 -4.85 6.50 3.23
N LEU A 100 -5.06 5.96 2.03
CA LEU A 100 -3.95 5.46 1.20
C LEU A 100 -2.96 6.58 0.85
N ARG A 101 -3.44 7.79 0.50
CA ARG A 101 -2.54 8.93 0.25
C ARG A 101 -1.67 9.24 1.46
N THR A 102 -2.27 9.32 2.65
CA THR A 102 -1.55 9.65 3.88
C THR A 102 -0.46 8.62 4.13
N THR A 103 -0.78 7.33 4.05
CA THR A 103 0.18 6.24 4.22
C THR A 103 1.33 6.32 3.22
N LEU A 104 1.05 6.52 1.92
CA LEU A 104 2.10 6.63 0.90
C LEU A 104 2.97 7.88 1.08
N THR A 105 2.38 8.99 1.52
CA THR A 105 3.12 10.24 1.74
C THR A 105 4.02 10.15 2.96
N GLU A 106 3.55 9.51 4.03
CA GLU A 106 4.33 9.19 5.23
C GLU A 106 5.55 8.34 4.84
N GLU A 107 5.35 7.23 4.12
CA GLU A 107 6.45 6.35 3.70
C GLU A 107 7.53 7.06 2.85
N ILE A 108 7.13 7.99 1.98
CA ILE A 108 8.05 8.84 1.21
C ILE A 108 8.77 9.84 2.13
N GLY A 109 8.05 10.40 3.10
CA GLY A 109 8.56 11.31 4.11
C GLY A 109 9.62 10.66 4.99
N ASP A 110 9.32 9.50 5.55
CA ASP A 110 10.21 8.70 6.40
C ASP A 110 11.54 8.45 5.69
N ALA A 111 11.47 8.12 4.39
CA ALA A 111 12.66 7.90 3.59
C ALA A 111 13.45 9.18 3.31
N SER A 112 12.75 10.30 3.11
CA SER A 112 13.39 11.61 2.94
C SER A 112 14.16 12.03 4.20
N PHE A 113 13.65 11.68 5.38
CA PHE A 113 14.31 11.92 6.67
C PHE A 113 15.26 10.79 7.10
N ARG A 114 15.26 9.66 6.38
CA ARG A 114 16.01 8.43 6.69
C ARG A 114 15.69 7.90 8.09
N GLU A 115 14.40 7.78 8.39
CA GLU A 115 13.93 7.36 9.72
C GLU A 115 14.45 5.98 10.13
N TRP A 116 14.76 5.11 9.16
CA TRP A 116 15.40 3.81 9.41
C TRP A 116 16.72 3.88 10.18
N GLU A 117 17.38 5.04 10.18
CA GLU A 117 18.61 5.27 10.96
C GLU A 117 18.33 5.40 12.47
N MET A 118 17.07 5.44 12.89
CA MET A 118 16.60 5.28 14.27
C MET A 118 15.63 4.08 14.36
N PRO A 119 16.14 2.84 14.33
CA PRO A 119 15.29 1.64 14.13
C PRO A 119 14.47 1.22 15.37
N PHE A 120 14.51 1.98 16.47
CA PHE A 120 13.72 1.76 17.68
C PHE A 120 13.54 3.07 18.46
N ASP A 121 12.45 3.15 19.22
CA ASP A 121 12.13 4.23 20.16
C ASP A 121 11.42 3.70 21.42
N SER A 122 10.73 4.58 22.18
CA SER A 122 10.01 4.18 23.40
C SER A 122 8.78 3.33 23.14
N ASP A 123 8.21 3.42 21.94
CA ASP A 123 6.90 2.88 21.60
C ASP A 123 7.03 1.73 20.60
N ASN A 124 8.14 1.65 19.86
CA ASN A 124 8.36 0.68 18.81
C ASN A 124 9.78 0.06 18.84
N ASN A 125 9.85 -1.22 18.46
CA ASN A 125 11.11 -1.92 18.25
C ASN A 125 11.00 -3.00 17.17
N PHE A 126 12.11 -3.31 16.51
CA PHE A 126 12.13 -4.21 15.36
C PHE A 126 12.17 -5.71 15.72
N TRP A 127 12.28 -6.08 17.00
CA TRP A 127 12.53 -7.45 17.45
C TRP A 127 11.33 -8.14 18.13
N SER A 128 10.29 -7.40 18.52
CA SER A 128 9.09 -7.94 19.19
C SER A 128 8.34 -9.02 18.40
N TYR A 129 8.53 -9.10 17.09
CA TYR A 129 7.73 -9.95 16.18
C TYR A 129 8.49 -11.13 15.59
N LEU A 130 9.71 -11.41 16.06
CA LEU A 130 10.55 -12.46 15.49
C LEU A 130 10.12 -13.89 15.88
N ALA A 131 9.46 -14.04 17.03
CA ALA A 131 8.96 -15.32 17.49
C ALA A 131 7.67 -15.70 16.77
N ALA A 132 7.56 -16.96 16.33
CA ALA A 132 6.34 -17.47 15.74
C ALA A 132 5.15 -17.37 16.73
N ARG A 133 4.02 -16.84 16.27
CA ARG A 133 2.77 -16.71 17.05
C ARG A 133 1.96 -18.00 17.14
N ARG A 134 2.23 -18.97 16.27
CA ARG A 134 1.55 -20.26 16.17
C ARG A 134 2.53 -21.40 15.92
N GLY A 135 2.09 -22.62 16.21
CA GLY A 135 2.80 -23.84 15.79
C GLY A 135 2.68 -24.10 14.28
N PHE A 136 3.61 -24.91 13.78
CA PHE A 136 3.70 -25.34 12.38
C PHE A 136 3.11 -26.74 12.19
N ARG A 137 2.45 -26.96 11.05
CA ARG A 137 1.72 -28.18 10.69
C ARG A 137 2.42 -29.01 9.62
N THR A 138 3.39 -28.43 8.90
CA THR A 138 4.10 -29.13 7.81
C THR A 138 5.61 -29.02 7.97
N VAL A 139 6.35 -29.97 7.40
CA VAL A 139 7.83 -29.94 7.36
C VAL A 139 8.34 -28.65 6.72
N LYS A 140 7.71 -28.23 5.62
CA LYS A 140 8.06 -26.99 4.89
C LYS A 140 7.97 -25.75 5.78
N GLU A 141 6.91 -25.62 6.58
CA GLU A 141 6.75 -24.49 7.51
C GLU A 141 7.88 -24.48 8.57
N TYR A 142 8.27 -25.64 9.11
CA TYR A 142 9.44 -25.73 10.01
C TYR A 142 10.75 -25.35 9.31
N GLU A 143 10.98 -25.80 8.08
CA GLU A 143 12.17 -25.45 7.30
C GLU A 143 12.27 -23.95 7.03
N GLN A 144 11.14 -23.32 6.68
CA GLN A 144 11.05 -21.88 6.49
C GLN A 144 11.35 -21.12 7.79
N TYR A 145 10.78 -21.55 8.91
CA TYR A 145 11.04 -20.93 10.20
C TYR A 145 12.51 -21.07 10.64
N ILE A 146 13.12 -22.26 10.45
CA ILE A 146 14.55 -22.47 10.72
C ILE A 146 15.42 -21.58 9.84
N ALA A 147 15.09 -21.44 8.56
CA ALA A 147 15.80 -20.53 7.67
C ALA A 147 15.69 -19.07 8.16
N ARG A 148 14.50 -18.64 8.59
CA ARG A 148 14.28 -17.31 9.16
C ARG A 148 15.10 -17.08 10.43
N MET A 149 15.15 -18.05 11.35
CA MET A 149 15.97 -17.95 12.55
C MET A 149 17.46 -17.80 12.23
N ARG A 150 17.94 -18.48 11.19
CA ARG A 150 19.33 -18.35 10.71
C ARG A 150 19.63 -16.99 10.06
N ASP A 151 18.59 -16.27 9.65
CA ASP A 151 18.68 -14.96 9.00
C ASP A 151 18.69 -13.79 10.02
N ILE A 152 18.36 -14.06 11.29
CA ILE A 152 18.37 -13.07 12.38
C ILE A 152 19.70 -12.30 12.46
N PRO A 153 20.89 -12.93 12.43
CA PRO A 153 22.15 -12.19 12.49
C PRO A 153 22.34 -11.17 11.36
N ARG A 154 21.90 -11.49 10.13
CA ARG A 154 21.92 -10.53 9.00
C ARG A 154 21.02 -9.35 9.29
N TYR A 155 19.77 -9.62 9.67
CA TYR A 155 18.77 -8.58 9.95
C TYR A 155 19.22 -7.62 11.07
N PHE A 156 19.77 -8.15 12.17
CA PHE A 156 20.34 -7.33 13.24
C PHE A 156 21.58 -6.55 12.78
N GLY A 157 22.40 -7.12 11.89
CA GLY A 157 23.53 -6.43 11.29
C GLY A 157 23.08 -5.18 10.53
N GLU A 158 22.09 -5.31 9.64
CA GLU A 158 21.53 -4.18 8.88
C GLU A 158 20.93 -3.10 9.80
N GLN A 159 20.19 -3.50 10.84
CA GLN A 159 19.66 -2.56 11.83
C GLN A 159 20.76 -1.85 12.62
N THR A 160 21.84 -2.56 12.96
CA THR A 160 23.02 -1.99 13.64
C THR A 160 23.71 -0.96 12.75
N ASP A 161 23.89 -1.26 11.48
CA ASP A 161 24.52 -0.35 10.52
C ASP A 161 23.69 0.92 10.35
N ASN A 162 22.36 0.79 10.25
CA ASN A 162 21.44 1.92 10.21
C ASN A 162 21.53 2.78 11.49
N ALA A 163 21.48 2.16 12.67
CA ALA A 163 21.58 2.88 13.95
C ALA A 163 22.92 3.62 14.08
N ARG A 164 24.02 3.02 13.59
CA ARG A 164 25.34 3.68 13.56
C ARG A 164 25.36 4.88 12.62
N ALA A 165 24.71 4.78 11.47
CA ALA A 165 24.57 5.91 10.55
C ALA A 165 23.78 7.06 11.19
N GLY A 166 22.69 6.76 11.90
CA GLY A 166 21.91 7.74 12.66
C GLY A 166 22.73 8.44 13.73
N LEU A 167 23.42 7.66 14.57
CA LEU A 167 24.31 8.19 15.61
C LEU A 167 25.40 9.12 15.02
N ALA A 168 25.97 8.76 13.87
CA ALA A 168 27.01 9.57 13.22
C ALA A 168 26.51 10.97 12.79
N ARG A 169 25.21 11.14 12.56
CA ARG A 169 24.59 12.44 12.24
C ARG A 169 23.77 13.04 13.39
N GLY A 170 23.86 12.49 14.60
CA GLY A 170 23.11 12.97 15.77
C GLY A 170 21.61 12.65 15.75
N PHE A 171 21.21 11.62 15.00
CA PHE A 171 19.83 11.14 14.93
C PHE A 171 19.69 9.84 15.73
N SER A 172 19.26 9.96 16.99
CA SER A 172 19.02 8.84 17.89
C SER A 172 18.00 9.20 18.97
N VAL A 173 17.48 8.19 19.65
CA VAL A 173 16.70 8.38 20.88
C VAL A 173 17.54 9.10 21.95
N PRO A 174 16.91 9.88 22.84
CA PRO A 174 17.61 10.51 23.97
C PRO A 174 18.24 9.49 24.92
N CYS A 175 19.40 9.83 25.47
CA CYS A 175 19.97 9.07 26.59
C CYS A 175 19.21 9.42 27.88
N VAL A 176 18.69 8.43 28.58
CA VAL A 176 18.12 8.64 29.93
C VAL A 176 19.28 8.65 30.94
N THR A 177 19.36 9.73 31.71
CA THR A 177 20.37 9.95 32.76
C THR A 177 19.81 9.69 34.16
#